data_AF-A0A543PDE8-F1
#
_entry.id   AF-A0A543PDE8-F1
#
_cell.length_a   1.000
_cell.length_b   1.000
_cell.length_c   1.000
_cell.angle_alpha   90.00
_cell.angle_beta   90.00
_cell.angle_gamma   90.00
#
_symmetry.space_group_name_H-M   'P 1'
#
loop_
_entity.id
_entity.type
_entity.pdbx_description
1 polymer ?
#
loop_
_entity_poly.entity_id
_entity_poly.type
_entity_poly.pdbx_seq_one_letter_code
_entity_poly.pdbx_strand_id
1 'polypeptide(L)'
;MRMARVNITVPDELVEQAREAGLNVSRLASAALAEELDRQAKVAALDAYLLELDAELGPISAAEAEAAQTWVAGLPTTPNAGRPA
;
A
#
# COMPACT_ATOMS: atom_id res chain seq x y z
N MET A 1 20.77 -8.06 19.09
CA MET A 1 19.78 -6.96 18.97
C MET A 1 19.20 -6.67 20.34
N ARG A 2 19.15 -5.40 20.76
CA ARG A 2 18.47 -5.00 22.00
C ARG A 2 17.07 -4.54 21.62
N MET A 3 16.03 -5.29 22.00
CA MET A 3 14.65 -4.89 21.72
C MET A 3 14.23 -3.79 22.69
N ALA A 4 13.70 -2.70 22.16
CA ALA A 4 13.07 -1.67 22.98
C ALA A 4 11.77 -2.23 23.56
N ARG A 5 11.54 -2.02 24.86
CA ARG A 5 10.27 -2.39 25.50
C ARG A 5 9.28 -1.24 25.31
N VAL A 6 8.15 -1.55 24.69
CA VAL A 6 7.05 -0.60 24.49
C VAL A 6 5.83 -1.11 25.26
N ASN A 7 5.23 -0.25 26.08
CA ASN A 7 3.96 -0.54 26.74
C ASN A 7 2.84 0.11 25.92
N ILE A 8 1.87 -0.68 25.51
CA ILE A 8 0.71 -0.24 24.73
C ILE A 8 -0.57 -0.61 25.48
N THR A 9 -1.63 0.19 25.32
CA THR A 9 -2.97 -0.16 25.80
C THR A 9 -3.72 -0.88 24.70
N VAL A 10 -4.28 -2.03 25.03
CA VAL A 10 -5.07 -2.89 24.13
C VAL A 10 -6.33 -3.29 24.91
N PRO A 11 -7.51 -3.35 24.26
CA PRO A 11 -8.71 -3.88 24.90
C PRO A 11 -8.48 -5.25 25.55
N ASP A 12 -8.94 -5.42 26.79
CA ASP A 12 -8.72 -6.64 27.56
C ASP A 12 -9.30 -7.88 26.86
N GLU A 13 -10.48 -7.73 26.24
CA GLU A 13 -11.13 -8.78 25.45
C GLU A 13 -10.24 -9.32 24.31
N LEU A 14 -9.43 -8.45 23.67
CA LEU A 14 -8.51 -8.86 22.61
C LEU A 14 -7.30 -9.61 23.19
N VAL A 15 -6.84 -9.20 24.37
CA VAL A 15 -5.75 -9.90 25.06
C VAL A 15 -6.19 -11.28 25.52
N GLU A 16 -7.42 -11.41 26.02
CA GLU A 16 -8.03 -12.69 26.40
C GLU A 16 -8.17 -13.60 25.19
N GLN A 17 -8.78 -13.14 24.11
CA GLN A 17 -8.90 -13.90 22.87
C GLN A 17 -7.55 -14.33 22.30
N ALA A 18 -6.54 -13.45 22.33
CA ALA A 18 -5.19 -13.77 21.88
C ALA A 18 -4.53 -14.85 22.75
N ARG A 19 -4.76 -14.82 24.08
CA ARG A 19 -4.25 -15.85 25.00
C ARG A 19 -4.94 -17.20 24.76
N GLU A 20 -6.26 -17.21 24.62
CA GLU A 20 -7.04 -18.43 24.32
C GLU A 20 -6.59 -19.07 23.01
N ALA A 21 -6.30 -18.24 22.00
CA ALA A 21 -5.76 -18.68 20.72
C ALA A 21 -4.25 -19.01 20.73
N GLY A 22 -3.56 -18.86 21.89
CA GLY A 22 -2.13 -19.16 22.02
C GLY A 22 -1.21 -18.23 21.23
N LEU A 23 -1.65 -17.01 20.92
CA LEU A 23 -0.90 -16.07 20.09
C LEU A 23 0.25 -15.41 20.87
N ASN A 24 1.40 -15.29 20.21
CA ASN A 24 2.51 -14.48 20.71
C ASN A 24 2.33 -13.02 20.27
N VAL A 25 1.67 -12.23 21.12
CA VAL A 25 1.32 -10.82 20.85
C VAL A 25 2.54 -9.98 20.49
N SER A 26 3.66 -10.15 21.21
CA SER A 26 4.89 -9.40 20.92
C SER A 26 5.44 -9.70 19.54
N ARG A 27 5.43 -10.97 19.12
CA ARG A 27 5.88 -11.37 17.78
C ARG A 27 4.95 -10.82 16.71
N LEU A 28 3.64 -10.91 16.94
CA LEU A 28 2.63 -10.41 16.00
C LEU A 28 2.73 -8.89 15.84
N ALA A 29 2.81 -8.14 16.94
CA ALA A 29 2.98 -6.70 16.91
C ALA A 29 4.27 -6.29 16.20
N SER A 30 5.37 -7.00 16.46
CA SER A 30 6.65 -6.72 15.78
C SER A 30 6.57 -6.96 14.27
N ALA A 31 5.89 -8.03 13.85
CA ALA A 31 5.68 -8.33 12.43
C ALA A 31 4.79 -7.29 11.75
N ALA A 32 3.67 -6.92 12.38
CA ALA A 32 2.76 -5.90 11.87
C ALA A 32 3.43 -4.53 11.75
N LEU A 33 4.26 -4.14 12.74
CA LEU A 33 5.04 -2.92 12.66
C LEU A 33 6.06 -2.95 11.51
N ALA A 34 6.73 -4.07 11.30
CA ALA A 34 7.68 -4.21 10.19
C ALA A 34 6.98 -4.13 8.82
N GLU A 35 5.82 -4.76 8.67
CA GLU A 35 5.01 -4.72 7.46
C GLU A 35 4.52 -3.30 7.16
N GLU A 36 4.00 -2.59 8.16
CA GLU A 36 3.53 -1.21 7.98
C GLU A 36 4.68 -0.26 7.63
N LEU A 37 5.84 -0.42 8.25
CA LEU A 37 7.03 0.37 7.91
C LEU A 37 7.52 0.09 6.48
N ASP A 38 7.52 -1.17 6.05
CA ASP A 38 7.86 -1.54 4.68
C ASP A 38 6.86 -0.97 3.67
N ARG A 39 5.55 -1.03 3.98
CA ARG A 39 4.50 -0.42 3.17
C ARG A 39 4.72 1.09 3.02
N GLN A 40 4.99 1.80 4.12
CA GLN A 40 5.26 3.24 4.09
C GLN A 40 6.53 3.56 3.29
N ALA A 41 7.59 2.77 3.45
CA ALA A 41 8.81 2.93 2.68
C ALA A 41 8.57 2.78 1.17
N LYS A 42 7.75 1.80 0.77
CA LYS A 42 7.36 1.59 -0.64
C LYS A 42 6.55 2.76 -1.20
N VAL A 43 5.60 3.30 -0.42
CA VAL A 43 4.84 4.49 -0.84
C VAL A 43 5.76 5.68 -1.01
N ALA A 44 6.64 5.95 -0.04
CA ALA A 44 7.58 7.06 -0.13
C ALA A 44 8.55 6.91 -1.31
N ALA A 45 9.02 5.70 -1.60
CA ALA A 45 9.86 5.42 -2.76
C ALA A 45 9.10 5.63 -4.08
N LEU A 46 7.83 5.23 -4.15
CA LEU A 46 6.98 5.47 -5.31
C LEU A 46 6.75 6.97 -5.52
N ASP A 47 6.44 7.72 -4.46
CA ASP A 47 6.24 9.17 -4.53
C ASP A 47 7.50 9.88 -5.03
N ALA A 48 8.67 9.49 -4.52
CA ALA A 48 9.95 10.03 -4.99
C ALA A 48 10.20 9.74 -6.47
N TYR A 49 9.92 8.50 -6.91
CA TYR A 49 10.06 8.10 -8.30
C TYR A 49 9.09 8.85 -9.23
N LEU A 50 7.84 9.03 -8.82
CA LEU A 50 6.86 9.80 -9.59
C LEU A 50 7.28 11.27 -9.73
N LEU A 51 7.86 11.86 -8.69
CA LEU A 51 8.38 13.22 -8.72
C LEU A 51 9.59 13.35 -9.67
N GLU A 52 10.48 12.35 -9.68
CA GLU A 52 11.59 12.27 -10.63
C GLU A 52 11.08 12.21 -12.08
N LEU A 53 10.09 11.35 -12.36
CA LEU A 53 9.48 11.26 -13.69
C LEU A 53 8.78 12.56 -14.11
N ASP A 54 8.07 13.23 -13.19
CA ASP A 54 7.43 14.52 -13.48
C ASP A 54 8.47 15.61 -13.81
N ALA A 55 9.62 15.58 -13.12
CA ALA A 55 10.72 16.50 -13.41
C ALA A 55 11.42 16.19 -14.75
N GLU A 56 11.54 14.92 -15.12
CA GLU A 56 12.20 14.50 -16.37
C GLU A 56 11.31 14.73 -17.60
N LEU A 57 10.04 14.33 -17.52
CA LEU A 57 9.13 14.30 -18.66
C LEU A 57 8.26 15.56 -18.76
N GLY A 58 8.02 16.24 -17.64
CA GLY A 58 7.11 17.36 -17.56
C GLY A 58 5.64 16.95 -17.79
N PRO A 59 4.74 17.94 -17.92
CA PRO A 59 3.33 17.67 -18.13
C PRO A 59 3.08 17.06 -19.51
N ILE A 60 2.14 16.11 -19.59
CA ILE A 60 1.68 15.56 -20.87
C ILE A 60 1.12 16.68 -21.76
N SER A 61 1.51 16.69 -23.03
CA SER A 61 0.95 17.62 -24.01
C SER A 61 -0.47 17.19 -24.42
N ALA A 62 -1.27 18.13 -24.93
CA ALA A 62 -2.60 17.84 -25.44
C ALA A 62 -2.60 16.81 -26.58
N ALA A 63 -1.57 16.84 -27.43
CA ALA A 63 -1.41 15.91 -28.54
C ALA A 63 -1.11 14.48 -28.03
N GLU A 64 -0.28 14.34 -27.00
CA GLU A 64 0.00 13.03 -26.37
C GLU A 64 -1.24 12.47 -25.67
N ALA A 65 -2.01 13.34 -25.00
CA ALA A 65 -3.27 12.96 -24.38
C ALA A 65 -4.31 12.48 -25.43
N GLU A 66 -4.41 13.15 -26.58
CA GLU A 66 -5.28 12.78 -27.69
C GLU A 66 -4.85 11.46 -28.34
N ALA A 67 -3.55 11.27 -28.56
CA ALA A 67 -2.99 10.02 -29.08
C ALA A 67 -3.28 8.84 -28.14
N ALA A 68 -3.11 9.02 -26.83
CA ALA A 68 -3.43 8.00 -25.82
C ALA A 68 -4.92 7.64 -25.82
N GLN A 69 -5.82 8.63 -25.90
CA GLN A 69 -7.27 8.40 -25.99
C GLN A 69 -7.65 7.64 -27.25
N THR A 70 -7.05 8.00 -28.39
CA THR A 70 -7.28 7.30 -29.66
C THR A 70 -6.83 5.85 -29.59
N TRP A 71 -5.69 5.58 -28.96
CA TRP A 71 -5.21 4.22 -28.71
C TRP A 71 -6.16 3.41 -27.82
N VAL A 72 -6.64 3.99 -26.71
CA VAL A 72 -7.63 3.34 -25.82
C VAL A 72 -8.93 3.03 -26.57
N ALA A 73 -9.42 3.95 -27.40
CA ALA A 73 -10.64 3.75 -28.20
C ALA A 73 -10.51 2.61 -29.22
N GLY A 74 -9.28 2.27 -29.64
CA GLY A 74 -8.98 1.16 -30.52
C GLY A 74 -8.84 -0.21 -29.81
N LEU A 75 -8.85 -0.24 -28.47
CA LEU A 75 -8.75 -1.50 -27.73
C LEU A 75 -10.08 -2.28 -27.82
N PRO A 76 -10.02 -3.61 -28.02
CA PRO A 76 -11.22 -4.43 -27.95
C PRO A 76 -11.83 -4.33 -26.55
N THR A 77 -13.10 -3.95 -26.46
CA THR A 77 -13.83 -3.90 -25.19
C THR A 77 -14.10 -5.33 -24.72
N THR A 78 -13.27 -5.84 -23.80
CA THR A 78 -13.63 -7.00 -23.00
C THR A 78 -14.72 -6.57 -22.00
N PRO A 79 -15.89 -7.23 -21.94
CA PRO A 79 -16.87 -6.93 -20.92
C PRO A 79 -16.24 -7.11 -19.54
N ASN A 80 -16.23 -6.04 -18.76
CA ASN A 80 -15.63 -5.99 -17.44
C ASN A 80 -16.30 -7.02 -16.52
N ALA A 81 -15.58 -8.07 -16.16
CA ALA A 81 -16.02 -9.05 -15.16
C ALA A 81 -15.88 -8.45 -13.76
N GLY A 82 -16.90 -7.70 -13.35
CA GLY A 82 -17.28 -7.52 -11.93
C GLY A 82 -16.43 -6.56 -11.10
N ARG A 83 -16.94 -5.35 -10.88
CA ARG A 83 -16.81 -4.67 -9.59
C ARG A 83 -18.05 -5.04 -8.76
N PRO A 84 -17.95 -5.71 -7.60
CA PRO A 84 -19.09 -5.89 -6.72
C PRO A 84 -19.54 -4.51 -6.18
N ALA A 85 -20.87 -4.34 -6.12
CA ALA A 85 -21.55 -3.17 -5.57
C ALA A 85 -21.35 -3.04 -4.06
#